data_AF-A0AAU1YSD8-F1
#
_entry.id   AF-A0AAU1YSD8-F1
#
_cell.length_a   1.000
_cell.length_b   1.000
_cell.length_c   1.000
_cell.angle_alpha   90.00
_cell.angle_beta   90.00
_cell.angle_gamma   90.00
#
_symmetry.space_group_name_H-M   'P 1'
#
loop_
_entity.id
_entity.type
_entity.pdbx_description
1 polymer ?
#
loop_
_entity_poly.entity_id
_entity_poly.type
_entity_poly.pdbx_seq_one_letter_code
_entity_poly.pdbx_strand_id
1 'polypeptide(L)'
;MPGQRKRKRSRERARQRTEDTPGRWEPLFSTQDQAELREHLHRLVTDGTAKDPSQLRIDTYCGRLAHPSTYRISIFVPDTST
;
A
#
# COMPACT_ATOMS: atom_id res chain seq x y z
N MET A 1 -27.82 3.85 0.28
CA MET A 1 -26.61 4.29 1.01
C MET A 1 -25.77 5.27 0.16
N PRO A 2 -26.01 6.60 0.22
CA PRO A 2 -25.36 7.58 -0.66
C PRO A 2 -23.88 7.91 -0.34
N GLY A 3 -23.34 7.49 0.82
CA GLY A 3 -21.96 7.80 1.23
C GLY A 3 -20.87 6.88 0.64
N GLN A 4 -21.21 5.64 0.29
CA GLN A 4 -20.22 4.64 -0.17
C GLN A 4 -19.61 4.99 -1.55
N ARG A 5 -20.39 5.64 -2.42
CA ARG A 5 -19.96 6.02 -3.78
C ARG A 5 -18.86 7.08 -3.78
N LYS A 6 -18.94 8.08 -2.90
CA LYS A 6 -17.89 9.12 -2.78
C LYS A 6 -16.56 8.53 -2.31
N ARG A 7 -16.60 7.61 -1.34
CA ARG A 7 -15.40 6.96 -0.77
C ARG A 7 -14.67 6.08 -1.79
N LYS A 8 -15.42 5.34 -2.63
CA LYS A 8 -14.85 4.54 -3.72
C LYS A 8 -14.16 5.42 -4.78
N ARG A 9 -14.81 6.51 -5.21
CA ARG A 9 -14.30 7.41 -6.26
C ARG A 9 -13.03 8.16 -5.85
N SER A 10 -12.92 8.54 -4.57
CA SER A 10 -11.71 9.16 -4.03
C SER A 10 -10.50 8.21 -4.06
N ARG A 11 -10.71 6.93 -3.71
CA ARG A 11 -9.67 5.89 -3.81
C ARG A 11 -9.23 5.63 -5.24
N GLU A 12 -10.16 5.59 -6.19
CA GLU A 12 -9.83 5.44 -7.62
C GLU A 12 -9.00 6.62 -8.16
N ARG A 13 -9.35 7.86 -7.80
CA ARG A 13 -8.57 9.04 -8.23
C ARG A 13 -7.17 9.09 -7.62
N ALA A 14 -7.03 8.68 -6.36
CA ALA A 14 -5.72 8.62 -5.72
C ALA A 14 -4.84 7.54 -6.38
N ARG A 15 -5.41 6.37 -6.71
CA ARG A 15 -4.72 5.33 -7.48
C ARG A 15 -4.27 5.83 -8.86
N GLN A 16 -5.16 6.50 -9.60
CA GLN A 16 -4.83 7.06 -10.92
C GLN A 16 -3.72 8.11 -10.86
N ARG A 17 -3.67 8.96 -9.82
CA ARG A 17 -2.59 9.94 -9.65
C ARG A 17 -1.22 9.29 -9.46
N THR A 18 -1.17 8.17 -8.74
CA THR A 18 0.07 7.41 -8.55
C THR A 18 0.49 6.68 -9.83
N GLU A 19 -0.46 6.27 -10.69
CA GLU A 19 -0.18 5.63 -11.97
C GLU A 19 0.34 6.61 -13.05
N ASP A 20 -0.06 7.88 -13.00
CA ASP A 20 0.35 8.92 -13.96
C ASP A 20 1.72 9.53 -13.62
N THR A 21 2.15 9.40 -12.36
CA THR A 21 3.47 9.88 -11.91
C THR A 21 4.53 8.81 -12.19
N PRO A 22 5.62 9.11 -12.93
CA PRO A 22 6.72 8.17 -13.08
C PRO A 22 7.34 7.88 -11.71
N GLY A 23 7.52 6.60 -11.40
CA GLY A 23 8.06 6.14 -10.13
C GLY A 23 8.01 4.63 -9.99
N ARG A 24 8.57 4.15 -8.90
CA ARG A 24 8.67 2.71 -8.60
C ARG A 24 8.11 2.39 -7.23
N TRP A 25 7.63 1.15 -7.09
CA TRP A 25 7.21 0.61 -5.81
C TRP A 25 8.38 -0.09 -5.14
N GLU A 26 8.83 0.42 -4.01
CA GLU A 26 9.90 -0.18 -3.21
C GLU A 26 9.33 -0.97 -2.04
N PRO A 27 9.77 -2.23 -1.83
CA PRO A 27 9.31 -3.04 -0.70
C PRO A 27 9.91 -2.54 0.61
N LEU A 28 9.08 -2.30 1.62
CA LEU A 28 9.51 -1.87 2.96
C LEU A 28 9.49 -2.99 3.99
N PHE A 29 8.46 -3.84 3.93
CA PHE A 29 8.22 -4.86 4.95
C PHE A 29 7.55 -6.08 4.35
N SER A 30 7.90 -7.27 4.83
CA SER A 30 7.30 -8.53 4.41
C SER A 30 7.12 -9.44 5.62
N THR A 31 5.92 -9.96 5.80
CA THR A 31 5.59 -10.86 6.93
C THR A 31 4.55 -11.89 6.49
N GLN A 32 4.47 -13.01 7.20
CA GLN A 32 3.37 -13.97 7.06
C GLN A 32 2.28 -13.74 8.12
N ASP A 33 2.56 -12.90 9.13
CA ASP A 33 1.63 -12.57 10.19
C ASP A 33 0.83 -11.31 9.84
N GLN A 34 -0.49 -11.45 9.82
CA GLN A 34 -1.40 -10.34 9.56
C GLN A 34 -1.43 -9.30 10.70
N ALA A 35 -1.16 -9.71 11.94
CA ALA A 35 -1.06 -8.79 13.08
C ALA A 35 0.16 -7.88 12.94
N GLU A 36 1.33 -8.45 12.63
CA GLU A 36 2.55 -7.68 12.36
C GLU A 36 2.37 -6.71 11.19
N LEU A 37 1.70 -7.15 10.12
CA LEU A 37 1.38 -6.29 8.98
C LEU A 37 0.57 -5.06 9.42
N ARG A 38 -0.47 -5.26 10.22
CA ARG A 38 -1.36 -4.18 10.70
C ARG A 38 -0.61 -3.22 11.62
N GLU A 39 0.23 -3.75 12.49
CA GLU A 39 1.05 -2.94 13.39
C GLU A 39 2.06 -2.10 12.60
N HIS A 40 2.73 -2.70 11.62
CA HIS A 40 3.69 -2.00 10.78
C HIS A 40 3.01 -0.89 9.95
N LEU A 41 1.82 -1.14 9.39
CA LEU A 41 1.03 -0.11 8.71
C LEU A 41 0.65 1.04 9.64
N HIS A 42 0.27 0.74 10.88
CA HIS A 42 -0.05 1.77 11.87
C HIS A 42 1.17 2.65 12.18
N ARG A 43 2.34 2.04 12.34
CA ARG A 43 3.60 2.77 12.55
C ARG A 43 3.94 3.67 11.36
N LEU A 44 3.87 3.16 10.12
CA LEU A 44 4.15 3.96 8.91
C LEU A 44 3.27 5.21 8.78
N VAL A 45 2.01 5.12 9.23
CA VAL A 45 1.09 6.28 9.26
C VAL A 45 1.43 7.22 10.42
N THR A 46 1.75 6.67 11.59
CA THR A 46 2.06 7.46 12.81
C THR A 46 3.37 8.22 12.68
N ASP A 47 4.41 7.57 12.13
CA ASP A 47 5.74 8.13 11.92
C ASP A 47 5.78 9.10 10.72
N GLY A 48 4.67 9.22 9.98
CA GLY A 48 4.57 10.11 8.82
C GLY A 48 5.36 9.64 7.59
N THR A 49 5.86 8.40 7.58
CA THR A 49 6.55 7.79 6.44
C THR A 49 5.65 7.73 5.21
N ALA A 50 4.37 7.44 5.40
CA ALA A 50 3.35 7.55 4.37
C ALA A 50 2.39 8.69 4.71
N LYS A 51 2.55 9.82 4.01
CA LYS A 51 1.67 10.99 4.20
C LYS A 51 0.28 10.77 3.62
N ASP A 52 0.19 9.94 2.57
CA ASP A 52 -1.07 9.58 1.95
C ASP A 52 -1.20 8.05 1.78
N PRO A 53 -2.38 7.46 2.05
CA PRO A 53 -2.60 6.03 1.90
C PRO A 53 -2.45 5.49 0.47
N SER A 54 -2.47 6.35 -0.56
CA SER A 54 -2.20 5.96 -1.95
C SER A 54 -0.71 5.77 -2.26
N GLN A 55 0.18 6.22 -1.36
CA GLN A 55 1.62 5.93 -1.44
C GLN A 55 1.96 4.54 -0.91
N LEU A 56 1.02 3.85 -0.25
CA LEU A 56 1.22 2.50 0.28
C LEU A 56 0.46 1.48 -0.56
N ARG A 57 1.12 0.35 -0.81
CA ARG A 57 0.54 -0.81 -1.47
C ARG A 57 0.79 -2.05 -0.62
N ILE A 58 -0.25 -2.87 -0.47
CA ILE A 58 -0.16 -4.16 0.21
C ILE A 58 -0.34 -5.24 -0.85
N ASP A 59 0.72 -6.01 -1.09
CA ASP A 59 0.68 -7.19 -1.93
C ASP A 59 0.46 -8.43 -1.04
N THR A 60 -0.43 -9.33 -1.47
CA THR A 60 -0.63 -10.63 -0.80
C THR A 60 -0.16 -11.74 -1.74
N TYR A 61 0.92 -12.41 -1.36
CA TYR A 61 1.48 -13.55 -2.06
C TYR A 61 0.87 -14.81 -1.48
N CYS A 62 -0.29 -15.19 -2.03
CA CYS A 62 -0.94 -16.43 -1.66
C CYS A 62 -0.07 -17.61 -2.13
N GLY A 63 0.62 -18.25 -1.20
CA GLY A 63 1.26 -19.53 -1.46
C GLY A 63 0.20 -20.58 -1.82
N ARG A 64 0.52 -21.49 -2.75
CA ARG A 64 -0.32 -22.69 -2.93
C ARG A 64 -0.11 -23.59 -1.73
N LEU A 65 -1.21 -23.91 -1.02
CA LEU A 65 -1.48 -24.97 -0.02
C LEU A 65 -0.36 -25.37 0.99
N ALA A 66 0.88 -25.57 0.56
CA ALA A 66 2.05 -25.85 1.40
C ALA A 66 2.83 -24.60 1.84
N HIS A 67 2.61 -23.44 1.19
CA HIS A 67 3.30 -22.20 1.54
C HIS A 67 2.36 -21.21 2.24
N PRO A 68 2.77 -20.65 3.39
CA PRO A 68 2.01 -19.61 4.07
C PRO A 68 1.85 -18.38 3.17
N SER A 69 0.74 -17.66 3.36
CA SER A 69 0.51 -16.41 2.64
C SER A 69 1.45 -15.33 3.17
N THR A 70 2.22 -14.71 2.28
CA THR A 70 3.12 -13.63 2.65
C THR A 70 2.50 -12.30 2.25
N TYR A 71 2.41 -11.39 3.20
CA TYR A 71 2.01 -10.01 2.99
C TYR A 71 3.25 -9.13 2.82
N ARG A 72 3.21 -8.22 1.84
CA ARG A 72 4.29 -7.25 1.63
C ARG A 72 3.72 -5.85 1.56
N ILE A 73 4.34 -4.93 2.29
CA ILE A 73 4.08 -3.50 2.19
C ILE A 73 5.14 -2.90 1.28
N SER A 74 4.69 -2.17 0.27
CA SER A 74 5.53 -1.38 -0.63
C SER A 74 5.13 0.09 -0.55
N ILE A 75 6.11 0.98 -0.66
CA ILE A 75 5.90 2.43 -0.77
C ILE A 75 6.16 2.90 -2.20
N PHE A 76 5.37 3.86 -2.67
CA PHE A 76 5.61 4.50 -3.95
C PHE A 76 6.69 5.57 -3.79
N VAL A 77 7.78 5.39 -4.52
CA VAL A 77 8.89 6.33 -4.64
C VAL A 77 8.77 6.98 -6.02
N PRO A 78 8.36 8.26 -6.11
CA PRO A 78 8.34 8.96 -7.40
C PRO A 78 9.78 9.06 -7.92
N ASP A 79 9.97 8.82 -9.22
CA ASP A 79 11.25 9.10 -9.85
C ASP A 79 11.41 10.62 -9.83
N THR A 80 12.36 11.10 -9.04
CA THR A 80 12.81 12.49 -9.10
C THR A 80 13.64 12.65 -10.36
N SER A 81 13.00 12.57 -11.52
CA SER A 81 13.59 12.97 -12.79
C SER A 81 13.89 14.45 -12.67
N THR A 82 15.17 14.76 -12.42
CA THR A 82 15.72 16.11 -12.50
C THR A 82 15.65 16.59 -13.95
#